data_AF-E4RX46-F1
#
_entry.id   AF-E4RX46-F1
#
_cell.length_a   1.000
_cell.length_b   1.000
_cell.length_c   1.000
_cell.angle_alpha   90.00
_cell.angle_beta   90.00
_cell.angle_gamma   90.00
#
_symmetry.space_group_name_H-M   'P 1'
#
loop_
_entity.id
_entity.type
_entity.pdbx_description
1 polymer ?
#
loop_
_entity_poly.entity_id
_entity_poly.type
_entity_poly.pdbx_seq_one_letter_code
_entity_poly.pdbx_strand_id
1 'polypeptide(L)'
;MKNLIIALVFTMTLSSCDSNPSPLTYSGCDGQEIDGIAFEYCLLNSQMEDVTELLEGENFFFKFTVRNKTGKEYYFYPQYANDAENDFCTVYTVDGQKVGKPYVLNALNLIGIGGFPFGQNDDYVFVQPWVDTRDSSWTWKLGTYSSTRQNPLPPGQYRASFKETFRFRVPGSDDELTIKDVEFKINFTIN
;
A
#
# COMPACT_ATOMS: atom_id res chain seq x y z
N MET A 1 -34.57 -56.33 -30.88
CA MET A 1 -33.14 -56.51 -30.54
C MET A 1 -32.32 -55.84 -31.63
N LYS A 2 -31.78 -54.66 -31.36
CA LYS A 2 -30.87 -53.91 -32.25
C LYS A 2 -29.70 -53.44 -31.38
N ASN A 3 -28.50 -53.92 -31.69
CA ASN A 3 -27.27 -53.51 -31.02
C ASN A 3 -26.84 -52.15 -31.57
N LEU A 4 -26.71 -51.17 -30.68
CA LEU A 4 -26.19 -49.84 -30.97
C LEU A 4 -24.74 -49.78 -30.48
N ILE A 5 -23.79 -49.61 -31.40
CA ILE A 5 -22.39 -49.36 -31.09
C ILE A 5 -22.23 -47.85 -30.88
N ILE A 6 -21.83 -47.43 -29.68
CA ILE A 6 -21.48 -46.05 -29.37
C ILE A 6 -19.95 -45.94 -29.45
N ALA A 7 -19.46 -45.17 -30.42
CA ALA A 7 -18.06 -44.77 -30.50
C ALA A 7 -17.83 -43.54 -29.60
N LEU A 8 -16.95 -43.67 -28.61
CA LEU A 8 -16.46 -42.54 -27.82
C LEU A 8 -15.41 -41.77 -28.64
N VAL A 9 -15.66 -40.49 -28.88
CA VAL A 9 -14.66 -39.54 -29.38
C VAL A 9 -14.12 -38.76 -28.19
N PHE A 10 -12.84 -38.92 -27.89
CA PHE A 10 -12.14 -38.19 -26.84
C PHE A 10 -11.57 -36.91 -27.45
N THR A 11 -12.18 -35.75 -27.20
CA THR A 11 -11.62 -34.45 -27.56
C THR A 11 -10.71 -33.97 -26.43
N MET A 12 -9.39 -34.02 -26.65
CA MET A 12 -8.44 -33.34 -25.78
C MET A 12 -8.54 -31.84 -26.03
N THR A 13 -9.12 -31.10 -25.08
CA THR A 13 -9.01 -29.64 -25.06
C THR A 13 -7.64 -29.28 -24.50
N LEU A 14 -6.77 -28.75 -25.36
CA LEU A 14 -5.57 -28.03 -24.94
C LEU A 14 -6.04 -26.80 -24.16
N SER A 15 -5.78 -26.79 -22.85
CA SER A 15 -5.92 -25.59 -22.03
C SER A 15 -4.84 -24.59 -22.45
N SER A 16 -5.22 -23.59 -23.26
CA SER A 16 -4.42 -22.38 -23.45
C SER A 16 -4.29 -21.70 -22.10
N CYS A 17 -3.06 -21.55 -21.61
CA CYS A 17 -2.75 -20.61 -20.54
C CYS A 17 -2.91 -19.20 -21.11
N ASP A 18 -4.13 -18.68 -21.08
CA ASP A 18 -4.34 -17.24 -21.19
C ASP A 18 -3.90 -16.62 -19.86
N SER A 19 -2.63 -16.25 -19.76
CA SER A 19 -2.19 -15.25 -18.79
C SER A 19 -2.72 -13.89 -19.24
N ASN A 20 -4.04 -13.69 -19.14
CA ASN A 20 -4.60 -12.35 -19.21
C ASN A 20 -4.06 -11.60 -17.98
N PRO A 21 -3.26 -10.53 -18.15
CA PRO A 21 -2.98 -9.66 -17.03
C PRO A 21 -4.32 -9.15 -16.52
N SER A 22 -4.54 -9.26 -15.20
CA SER A 22 -5.72 -8.72 -14.54
C SER A 22 -5.95 -7.28 -15.03
N PRO A 23 -7.18 -6.90 -15.38
CA PRO A 23 -7.48 -5.55 -15.83
C PRO A 23 -6.99 -4.57 -14.76
N LEU A 24 -6.23 -3.56 -15.18
CA LEU A 24 -5.80 -2.46 -14.32
C LEU A 24 -7.06 -1.87 -13.68
N THR A 25 -7.26 -2.11 -12.40
CA THR A 25 -8.31 -1.47 -11.62
C THR A 25 -7.97 0.03 -11.55
N TYR A 26 -8.81 0.86 -12.18
CA TYR A 26 -8.79 2.32 -12.09
C TYR A 26 -9.33 2.75 -10.71
N SER A 27 -8.61 2.40 -9.66
CA SER A 27 -8.90 2.80 -8.29
C SER A 27 -7.73 3.64 -7.80
N GLY A 28 -8.00 4.74 -7.11
CA GLY A 28 -6.95 5.49 -6.43
C GLY A 28 -6.34 4.69 -5.28
N CYS A 29 -6.98 3.59 -4.89
CA CYS A 29 -6.56 2.68 -3.83
C CYS A 29 -6.19 1.28 -4.36
N ASP A 30 -5.10 0.73 -3.83
CA ASP A 30 -4.71 -0.67 -3.94
C ASP A 30 -4.85 -1.32 -2.55
N GLY A 31 -5.72 -2.33 -2.45
CA GLY A 31 -6.13 -2.92 -1.18
C GLY A 31 -6.12 -4.43 -1.23
N GLN A 32 -5.69 -5.05 -0.12
CA GLN A 32 -5.64 -6.51 0.01
C GLN A 32 -5.87 -6.94 1.46
N GLU A 33 -6.44 -8.13 1.65
CA GLU A 33 -6.65 -8.73 2.95
C GLU A 33 -5.91 -10.07 3.00
N ILE A 34 -5.00 -10.22 3.96
CA ILE A 34 -4.15 -11.41 4.11
C ILE A 34 -4.22 -11.83 5.57
N ASP A 35 -4.62 -13.09 5.81
CA ASP A 35 -4.77 -13.67 7.14
C ASP A 35 -5.63 -12.83 8.11
N GLY A 36 -6.64 -12.12 7.58
CA GLY A 36 -7.52 -11.23 8.34
C GLY A 36 -6.89 -9.90 8.74
N ILE A 37 -5.75 -9.53 8.17
CA ILE A 37 -5.21 -8.17 8.21
C ILE A 37 -5.50 -7.49 6.87
N ALA A 38 -6.22 -6.37 6.90
CA ALA A 38 -6.52 -5.61 5.71
C ALA A 38 -5.53 -4.44 5.56
N PHE A 39 -5.03 -4.27 4.35
CA PHE A 39 -4.13 -3.19 3.96
C PHE A 39 -4.76 -2.41 2.83
N GLU A 40 -4.61 -1.09 2.84
CA GLU A 40 -5.14 -0.21 1.80
C GLU A 40 -4.19 0.97 1.59
N TYR A 41 -3.62 1.09 0.39
CA TYR A 41 -2.75 2.18 -0.03
C TYR A 41 -3.47 3.03 -1.07
N CYS A 42 -3.67 4.31 -0.77
CA CYS A 42 -4.45 5.21 -1.60
C CYS A 42 -3.69 6.48 -1.99
N LEU A 43 -4.03 6.98 -3.18
CA LEU A 43 -3.83 8.34 -3.64
C LEU A 43 -5.17 9.07 -3.53
N LEU A 44 -5.19 10.18 -2.80
CA LEU A 44 -6.40 10.96 -2.55
C LEU A 44 -6.26 12.40 -3.04
N ASN A 45 -7.35 12.98 -3.50
CA ASN A 45 -7.45 14.40 -3.86
C ASN A 45 -7.56 15.30 -2.61
N SER A 46 -7.75 16.61 -2.84
CA SER A 46 -7.93 17.59 -1.76
C SER A 46 -9.21 17.43 -0.93
N GLN A 47 -10.19 16.67 -1.44
CA GLN A 47 -11.43 16.30 -0.75
C GLN A 47 -11.32 14.94 -0.01
N MET A 48 -10.14 14.30 -0.02
CA MET A 48 -9.89 12.98 0.55
C MET A 48 -10.63 11.83 -0.15
N GLU A 49 -10.96 12.01 -1.42
CA GLU A 49 -11.55 11.00 -2.30
C GLU A 49 -10.45 10.30 -3.09
N ASP A 50 -10.59 9.00 -3.34
CA ASP A 50 -9.60 8.26 -4.11
C ASP A 50 -9.67 8.62 -5.59
N VAL A 51 -8.49 8.85 -6.18
CA VAL A 51 -8.38 9.35 -7.55
C VAL A 51 -7.20 8.72 -8.28
N THR A 52 -7.32 8.61 -9.60
CA THR A 52 -6.21 8.28 -10.51
C THR A 52 -5.89 9.43 -11.46
N GLU A 53 -6.67 10.50 -11.43
CA GLU A 53 -6.54 11.70 -12.26
C GLU A 53 -6.67 12.93 -11.36
N LEU A 54 -5.69 13.82 -11.44
CA LEU A 54 -5.63 15.07 -10.66
C LEU A 54 -5.43 16.24 -11.63
N LEU A 55 -5.86 17.43 -11.24
CA LEU A 55 -5.61 18.65 -12.03
C LEU A 55 -4.20 19.18 -11.79
N GLU A 56 -3.59 19.82 -12.79
CA GLU A 56 -2.34 20.56 -12.62
C GLU A 56 -2.43 21.54 -11.45
N GLY A 57 -1.43 21.49 -10.56
CA GLY A 57 -1.37 22.33 -9.38
C GLY A 57 -2.21 21.86 -8.19
N GLU A 58 -3.08 20.86 -8.37
CA GLU A 58 -3.80 20.24 -7.27
C GLU A 58 -2.83 19.46 -6.35
N ASN A 59 -3.05 19.55 -5.04
CA ASN A 59 -2.32 18.74 -4.07
C ASN A 59 -3.01 17.40 -3.88
N PHE A 60 -2.22 16.36 -3.63
CA PHE A 60 -2.72 15.01 -3.37
C PHE A 60 -2.10 14.43 -2.11
N PHE A 61 -2.69 13.35 -1.61
CA PHE A 61 -2.31 12.71 -0.37
C PHE A 61 -2.05 11.24 -0.59
N PHE A 62 -0.99 10.73 0.01
CA PHE A 62 -0.85 9.31 0.24
C PHE A 62 -1.55 8.95 1.54
N LYS A 63 -2.36 7.90 1.53
CA LYS A 63 -2.93 7.28 2.72
C LYS A 63 -2.58 5.81 2.74
N PHE A 64 -2.12 5.29 3.87
CA PHE A 64 -1.99 3.86 4.09
C PHE A 64 -2.69 3.44 5.37
N THR A 65 -3.54 2.42 5.27
CA THR A 65 -4.29 1.86 6.38
C THR A 65 -3.89 0.40 6.58
N VAL A 66 -3.61 0.02 7.82
CA VAL A 66 -3.49 -1.37 8.25
C VAL A 66 -4.57 -1.62 9.30
N ARG A 67 -5.47 -2.56 9.05
CA ARG A 67 -6.64 -2.88 9.89
C ARG A 67 -6.62 -4.33 10.34
N ASN A 68 -6.84 -4.56 11.63
CA ASN A 68 -6.94 -5.91 12.19
C ASN A 68 -8.39 -6.42 12.11
N LYS A 69 -8.66 -7.40 11.26
CA LYS A 69 -9.97 -8.07 11.17
C LYS A 69 -9.95 -9.52 11.67
N THR A 70 -8.86 -9.95 12.29
CA THR A 70 -8.64 -11.36 12.67
C THR A 70 -9.52 -11.84 13.83
N GLY A 71 -10.10 -10.91 14.60
CA GLY A 71 -10.74 -11.22 15.88
C GLY A 71 -9.75 -11.54 17.01
N LYS A 72 -8.45 -11.34 16.79
CA LYS A 72 -7.37 -11.53 17.76
C LYS A 72 -6.68 -10.20 18.06
N GLU A 73 -6.00 -10.14 19.20
CA GLU A 73 -5.16 -9.01 19.60
C GLU A 73 -3.72 -9.22 19.13
N TYR A 74 -3.10 -8.16 18.63
CA TYR A 74 -1.69 -8.15 18.24
C TYR A 74 -0.98 -6.92 18.81
N TYR A 75 0.34 -6.93 18.69
CA TYR A 75 1.16 -5.73 18.62
C TYR A 75 1.69 -5.57 17.20
N PHE A 76 1.59 -4.38 16.63
CA PHE A 76 1.97 -4.10 15.25
C PHE A 76 3.11 -3.10 15.18
N TYR A 77 4.19 -3.41 14.45
CA TYR A 77 5.29 -2.47 14.27
C TYR A 77 5.11 -1.69 12.94
N PRO A 78 4.71 -0.40 12.96
CA PRO A 78 4.39 0.36 11.76
C PRO A 78 5.65 0.91 11.08
N GLN A 79 6.59 0.04 10.75
CA GLN A 79 7.93 0.40 10.26
C GLN A 79 7.94 0.98 8.85
N TYR A 80 6.91 0.71 8.04
CA TYR A 80 6.82 1.08 6.62
C TYR A 80 7.00 2.58 6.34
N ALA A 81 6.69 3.48 7.29
CA ALA A 81 6.94 4.90 7.09
C ALA A 81 8.38 5.32 7.44
N ASN A 82 9.12 4.48 8.16
CA ASN A 82 10.40 4.79 8.80
C ASN A 82 11.61 4.07 8.16
N ASP A 83 11.41 3.27 7.12
CA ASP A 83 12.54 2.69 6.40
C ASP A 83 13.06 3.68 5.35
N ALA A 84 14.34 4.04 5.47
CA ALA A 84 14.99 4.93 4.50
C ALA A 84 15.21 4.23 3.15
N GLU A 85 15.24 2.91 3.13
CA GLU A 85 15.47 2.09 1.94
C GLU A 85 14.16 1.73 1.22
N ASN A 86 13.00 1.94 1.84
CA ASN A 86 11.72 1.64 1.20
C ASN A 86 11.15 2.81 0.38
N ASP A 87 10.35 2.45 -0.62
CA ASP A 87 9.71 3.38 -1.54
C ASP A 87 8.35 3.89 -1.08
N PHE A 88 8.03 3.77 0.21
CA PHE A 88 6.75 4.21 0.74
C PHE A 88 6.55 5.71 0.47
N CYS A 89 5.44 6.07 -0.19
CA CYS A 89 5.12 7.42 -0.67
C CYS A 89 6.12 8.02 -1.68
N THR A 90 7.01 7.22 -2.28
CA THR A 90 7.89 7.70 -3.35
C THR A 90 7.15 7.74 -4.68
N VAL A 91 7.23 8.86 -5.38
CA VAL A 91 6.70 9.04 -6.74
C VAL A 91 7.79 8.79 -7.77
N TYR A 92 7.43 8.06 -8.80
CA TYR A 92 8.21 7.79 -9.99
C TYR A 92 7.45 8.24 -11.23
N THR A 93 8.16 8.66 -12.26
CA THR A 93 7.61 8.72 -13.62
C THR A 93 7.33 7.29 -14.14
N VAL A 94 6.52 7.17 -15.19
CA VAL A 94 6.23 5.85 -15.81
C VAL A 94 7.46 5.13 -16.36
N ASP A 95 8.50 5.85 -16.79
CA ASP A 95 9.79 5.28 -17.22
C ASP A 95 10.71 4.92 -16.04
N GLY A 96 10.26 5.15 -14.80
CA GLY A 96 10.93 4.71 -13.59
C GLY A 96 11.93 5.69 -13.00
N GLN A 97 11.95 6.95 -13.46
CA GLN A 97 12.76 7.98 -12.83
C GLN A 97 12.14 8.41 -11.51
N LYS A 98 12.94 8.48 -10.45
CA LYS A 98 12.49 8.94 -9.13
C LYS A 98 12.20 10.44 -9.19
N VAL A 99 10.96 10.81 -8.87
CA VAL A 99 10.53 12.22 -8.79
C VAL A 99 10.78 12.76 -7.39
N GLY A 100 10.35 12.05 -6.35
CA GLY A 100 10.53 12.49 -4.97
C GLY A 100 9.73 11.71 -3.95
N LYS A 101 9.85 12.13 -2.68
CA LYS A 101 9.13 11.60 -1.51
C LYS A 101 8.72 12.78 -0.63
N PRO A 102 7.48 12.83 -0.12
CA PRO A 102 6.95 14.04 0.54
C PRO A 102 7.54 14.34 1.92
N TYR A 103 8.32 13.43 2.47
CA TYR A 103 8.93 13.59 3.78
C TYR A 103 10.31 12.91 3.86
N VAL A 104 11.08 13.31 4.87
CA VAL A 104 12.28 12.61 5.33
C VAL A 104 12.11 12.17 6.77
N LEU A 105 12.69 11.03 7.12
CA LEU A 105 12.81 10.57 8.50
C LEU A 105 14.02 11.24 9.15
N ASN A 106 13.81 11.95 10.26
CA ASN A 106 14.88 12.61 11.00
C ASN A 106 15.38 11.78 12.17
N ALA A 107 14.48 11.07 12.85
CA ALA A 107 14.81 10.29 14.03
C ALA A 107 13.82 9.13 14.25
N LEU A 108 14.32 8.05 14.84
CA LEU A 108 13.56 6.88 15.27
C LEU A 108 13.45 6.84 16.79
N ASN A 109 12.23 6.71 17.29
CA ASN A 109 11.94 6.36 18.67
C ASN A 109 12.07 4.84 18.82
N LEU A 110 12.99 4.40 19.69
CA LEU A 110 13.26 2.97 19.94
C LEU A 110 12.22 2.32 20.86
N ILE A 111 10.94 2.60 20.61
CA ILE A 111 9.82 1.97 21.32
C ILE A 111 9.69 0.54 20.78
N GLY A 112 9.80 -0.46 21.66
CA GLY A 112 9.59 -1.86 21.26
C GLY A 112 8.16 -2.13 20.79
N ILE A 113 7.96 -3.21 20.04
CA ILE A 113 6.65 -3.56 19.43
C ILE A 113 5.48 -3.55 20.43
N GLY A 114 5.72 -3.90 21.71
CA GLY A 114 4.71 -3.87 22.77
C GLY A 114 4.11 -2.48 23.06
N GLY A 115 4.74 -1.40 22.60
CA GLY A 115 4.19 -0.03 22.66
C GLY A 115 3.12 0.27 21.60
N PHE A 116 2.82 -0.70 20.73
CA PHE A 116 1.91 -0.54 19.59
C PHE A 116 0.83 -1.62 19.61
N PRO A 117 -0.11 -1.56 20.57
CA PRO A 117 -1.26 -2.47 20.55
C PRO A 117 -2.04 -2.30 19.24
N PHE A 118 -2.59 -3.43 18.79
CA PHE A 118 -3.34 -3.56 17.55
C PHE A 118 -4.45 -4.59 17.76
N GLY A 119 -5.49 -4.14 18.46
CA GLY A 119 -6.62 -4.96 18.83
C GLY A 119 -7.61 -5.17 17.70
N GLN A 120 -8.70 -5.86 18.02
CA GLN A 120 -9.75 -6.15 17.03
C GLN A 120 -10.34 -4.86 16.44
N ASN A 121 -10.33 -4.76 15.11
CA ASN A 121 -10.78 -3.61 14.32
C ASN A 121 -9.98 -2.32 14.56
N ASP A 122 -8.84 -2.38 15.26
CA ASP A 122 -7.93 -1.24 15.33
C ASP A 122 -7.33 -0.96 13.95
N ASP A 123 -7.02 0.33 13.74
CA ASP A 123 -6.41 0.84 12.53
C ASP A 123 -5.11 1.58 12.84
N TYR A 124 -4.10 1.34 11.99
CA TYR A 124 -2.95 2.22 11.85
C TYR A 124 -3.10 2.96 10.54
N VAL A 125 -3.30 4.28 10.63
CA VAL A 125 -3.46 5.16 9.47
C VAL A 125 -2.28 6.10 9.40
N PHE A 126 -1.62 6.13 8.23
CA PHE A 126 -0.65 7.14 7.85
C PHE A 126 -1.26 7.98 6.73
N VAL A 127 -1.20 9.32 6.85
CA VAL A 127 -1.64 10.24 5.81
C VAL A 127 -0.57 11.30 5.61
N GLN A 128 -0.20 11.54 4.36
CA GLN A 128 0.83 12.52 4.03
C GLN A 128 0.50 13.25 2.71
N PRO A 129 0.37 14.59 2.73
CA PRO A 129 0.28 15.37 1.51
C PRO A 129 1.59 15.36 0.73
N TRP A 130 1.49 15.46 -0.60
CA TRP A 130 2.63 15.67 -1.48
C TRP A 130 3.27 17.04 -1.24
N VAL A 131 2.49 18.11 -1.41
CA VAL A 131 2.88 19.47 -1.06
C VAL A 131 2.55 19.70 0.41
N ASP A 132 3.55 19.54 1.27
CA ASP A 132 3.41 19.68 2.71
C ASP A 132 4.02 20.99 3.21
N THR A 133 3.17 21.89 3.70
CA THR A 133 3.54 23.24 4.14
C THR A 133 3.95 23.31 5.61
N ARG A 134 4.04 22.18 6.33
CA ARG A 134 4.49 22.19 7.72
C ARG A 134 5.93 22.69 7.83
N ASP A 135 6.13 23.68 8.68
CA ASP A 135 7.46 24.24 8.96
C ASP A 135 8.22 23.47 10.04
N SER A 136 7.50 22.82 10.95
CA SER A 136 8.05 22.03 12.05
C SER A 136 8.03 20.55 11.74
N SER A 137 8.99 19.81 12.31
CA SER A 137 8.93 18.35 12.33
C SER A 137 7.67 17.85 13.03
N TRP A 138 7.20 16.67 12.65
CA TRP A 138 6.09 15.98 13.30
C TRP A 138 6.48 14.55 13.64
N THR A 139 5.80 13.97 14.63
CA THR A 139 6.00 12.58 15.02
C THR A 139 4.80 11.75 14.58
N TRP A 140 5.07 10.59 14.00
CA TRP A 140 4.07 9.55 13.79
C TRP A 140 4.64 8.21 14.21
N LYS A 141 4.00 7.62 15.24
CA LYS A 141 4.38 6.34 15.84
C LYS A 141 5.89 6.30 16.20
N LEU A 142 6.68 5.61 15.39
CA LEU A 142 8.11 5.38 15.60
C LEU A 142 9.01 6.51 15.10
N GLY A 143 8.52 7.38 14.20
CA GLY A 143 9.36 8.31 13.48
C GLY A 143 9.06 9.76 13.81
N THR A 144 10.11 10.58 13.80
CA THR A 144 10.00 12.03 13.66
C THR A 144 10.43 12.41 12.25
N TYR A 145 9.61 13.22 11.59
CA TYR A 145 9.69 13.50 10.16
C TYR A 145 9.74 14.99 9.89
N SER A 146 10.27 15.37 8.73
CA SER A 146 10.17 16.73 8.19
C SER A 146 9.67 16.69 6.75
N SER A 147 8.99 17.75 6.34
CA SER A 147 8.50 17.94 4.98
C SER A 147 9.69 18.15 4.05
N THR A 148 9.66 17.52 2.88
CA THR A 148 10.59 17.85 1.79
C THR A 148 10.12 19.04 0.95
N ARG A 149 8.94 19.59 1.25
CA ARG A 149 8.31 20.71 0.54
C ARG A 149 8.31 20.51 -0.97
N GLN A 150 7.79 19.36 -1.41
CA GLN A 150 7.66 19.08 -2.82
C GLN A 150 6.88 20.18 -3.52
N ASN A 151 7.29 20.54 -4.73
CA ASN A 151 6.48 21.36 -5.61
C ASN A 151 5.32 20.52 -6.16
N PRO A 152 4.21 21.14 -6.58
CA PRO A 152 3.20 20.46 -7.38
C PRO A 152 3.85 19.73 -8.56
N LEU A 153 3.33 18.55 -8.88
CA LEU A 153 3.79 17.80 -10.04
C LEU A 153 3.32 18.50 -11.32
N PRO A 154 4.17 18.60 -12.36
CA PRO A 154 3.72 19.04 -13.68
C PRO A 154 2.79 17.99 -14.32
N PRO A 155 2.10 18.32 -15.41
CA PRO A 155 1.30 17.36 -16.17
C PRO A 155 2.13 16.16 -16.61
N GLY A 156 1.58 14.95 -16.45
CA GLY A 156 2.30 13.73 -16.77
C GLY A 156 1.70 12.48 -16.13
N GLN A 157 2.31 11.34 -16.45
CA GLN A 157 1.95 10.03 -15.89
C GLN A 157 2.97 9.58 -14.85
N TYR A 158 2.47 9.12 -13.72
CA TYR A 158 3.25 8.79 -12.55
C TYR A 158 2.83 7.45 -11.95
N ARG A 159 3.70 6.91 -11.12
CA ARG A 159 3.44 5.74 -10.29
C ARG A 159 4.01 5.93 -8.90
N ALA A 160 3.35 5.33 -7.92
CA ALA A 160 3.88 5.13 -6.59
C ALA A 160 3.71 3.66 -6.22
N SER A 161 4.76 3.06 -5.67
CA SER A 161 4.72 1.66 -5.26
C SER A 161 5.69 1.42 -4.13
N PHE A 162 5.33 0.51 -3.23
CA PHE A 162 6.24 0.03 -2.21
C PHE A 162 5.95 -1.43 -1.89
N LYS A 163 6.95 -2.10 -1.36
CA LYS A 163 6.89 -3.50 -0.93
C LYS A 163 7.41 -3.59 0.50
N GLU A 164 6.71 -4.31 1.35
CA GLU A 164 7.03 -4.37 2.78
C GLU A 164 6.75 -5.75 3.38
N THR A 165 7.47 -6.10 4.44
CA THR A 165 7.14 -7.24 5.31
C THR A 165 6.52 -6.72 6.61
N PHE A 166 5.27 -7.10 6.87
CA PHE A 166 4.54 -6.71 8.06
C PHE A 166 4.66 -7.77 9.16
N ARG A 167 4.89 -7.33 10.39
CA ARG A 167 5.11 -8.19 11.56
C ARG A 167 4.14 -7.85 12.68
N PHE A 168 3.46 -8.87 13.18
CA PHE A 168 2.45 -8.75 14.24
C PHE A 168 2.77 -9.74 15.36
N ARG A 169 3.11 -9.23 16.54
CA ARG A 169 3.45 -10.07 17.69
C ARG A 169 2.21 -10.41 18.50
N VAL A 170 2.07 -11.67 18.91
CA VAL A 170 0.98 -12.12 19.79
C VAL A 170 1.27 -11.65 21.22
N PRO A 171 0.31 -11.01 21.93
CA PRO A 171 0.51 -10.57 23.29
C PRO A 171 0.86 -11.71 24.25
N GLY A 172 1.89 -11.52 25.07
CA GLY A 172 2.33 -12.54 26.04
C GLY A 172 3.01 -13.77 25.43
N SER A 173 3.27 -13.78 24.12
CA SER A 173 3.99 -14.85 23.41
C SER A 173 5.20 -14.30 22.65
N ASP A 174 6.09 -15.20 22.24
CA ASP A 174 7.14 -14.94 21.25
C ASP A 174 6.67 -15.25 19.81
N ASP A 175 5.43 -15.74 19.66
CA ASP A 175 4.83 -15.98 18.35
C ASP A 175 4.60 -14.68 17.58
N GLU A 176 4.86 -14.74 16.26
CA GLU A 176 4.67 -13.63 15.33
C GLU A 176 3.89 -14.12 14.10
N LEU A 177 2.89 -13.35 13.69
CA LEU A 177 2.34 -13.42 12.33
C LEU A 177 3.21 -12.51 11.45
N THR A 178 3.90 -13.10 10.49
CA THR A 178 4.71 -12.37 9.51
C THR A 178 4.05 -12.47 8.13
N ILE A 179 3.64 -11.33 7.57
CA ILE A 179 3.11 -11.24 6.21
C ILE A 179 4.20 -10.63 5.34
N LYS A 180 4.81 -11.45 4.49
CA LYS A 180 6.01 -11.08 3.73
C LYS A 180 5.65 -10.46 2.39
N ASP A 181 6.51 -9.55 1.94
CA ASP A 181 6.61 -9.17 0.54
C ASP A 181 5.32 -8.62 -0.07
N VAL A 182 4.53 -7.91 0.74
CA VAL A 182 3.27 -7.32 0.33
C VAL A 182 3.56 -6.06 -0.48
N GLU A 183 3.17 -6.06 -1.75
CA GLU A 183 3.37 -4.96 -2.68
C GLU A 183 2.07 -4.17 -2.89
N PHE A 184 2.21 -2.85 -2.97
CA PHE A 184 1.13 -1.94 -3.35
C PHE A 184 1.59 -1.07 -4.51
N LYS A 185 0.70 -0.82 -5.46
CA LYS A 185 1.01 0.01 -6.63
C LYS A 185 -0.19 0.85 -7.05
N ILE A 186 0.08 2.13 -7.29
CA ILE A 186 -0.87 3.09 -7.85
C ILE A 186 -0.21 3.74 -9.06
N ASN A 187 -0.96 3.83 -10.16
CA ASN A 187 -0.60 4.67 -11.30
C ASN A 187 -1.61 5.83 -11.38
N PHE A 188 -1.13 7.03 -11.68
CA PHE A 188 -1.99 8.22 -11.72
C PHE A 188 -1.47 9.24 -12.74
N THR A 189 -2.35 10.17 -13.12
CA THR A 189 -2.08 11.22 -14.09
C THR A 189 -2.33 12.59 -13.48
N ILE A 190 -1.46 13.54 -13.79
CA ILE A 190 -1.70 14.97 -13.60
C ILE A 190 -2.07 15.54 -14.96
N ASN A 191 -3.27 16.14 -15.06
CA ASN A 191 -3.85 16.71 -16.27
C ASN A 191 -3.57 18.20 -16.43
#